data_AF-A0A2P7QRC3-F1
#
_entry.id   AF-A0A2P7QRC3-F1
#
_cell.length_a   1.000
_cell.length_b   1.000
_cell.length_c   1.000
_cell.angle_alpha   90.00
_cell.angle_beta   90.00
_cell.angle_gamma   90.00
#
_symmetry.space_group_name_H-M   'P 1'
#
loop_
_entity.id
_entity.type
_entity.pdbx_description
1 polymer ?
#
loop_
_entity_poly.entity_id
_entity_poly.type
_entity_poly.pdbx_seq_one_letter_code
_entity_poly.pdbx_strand_id
1 'polypeptide(L)'
;MHDDFAEKLRLALDALSMSRGRFAAELGVDKSLVGRWASGAVIPSAANRERITHLLASKRPGFSLLDWKREISDFAMLFGASAQKVVERADDPFHASLLQIVQPSIDANVGAYEGFWRTTHASLFEQGRFCQQYGIIRRASSGVLDFEGGADGIRYRGAMFPVAGQLFCIGGENVRHLPSFMIFNVMAVPKISFMDGLVLTANSPLRIPTAYPVICERIADLSGDRARDEAYMAELMRRPEAMEDSSLLPPVMREHLLRGVDSDTAKGIGGMMLTASLSPQLGEIIALSQRQI
;
A
#
# COMPACT_ATOMS: atom_id res chain seq x y z
N MET A 1 -28.51 8.23 8.17
CA MET A 1 -28.62 8.44 6.72
C MET A 1 -27.52 9.43 6.36
N HIS A 2 -26.40 8.94 5.85
CA HIS A 2 -25.21 9.74 5.59
C HIS A 2 -25.45 10.56 4.31
N ASP A 3 -25.21 11.87 4.32
CA ASP A 3 -25.29 12.70 3.10
C ASP A 3 -24.08 12.36 2.22
N ASP A 4 -24.31 11.59 1.16
CA ASP A 4 -23.33 11.09 0.20
C ASP A 4 -23.09 12.08 -0.97
N PHE A 5 -23.57 13.33 -0.82
CA PHE A 5 -23.44 14.38 -1.83
C PHE A 5 -22.01 14.56 -2.34
N ALA A 6 -21.02 14.52 -1.44
CA ALA A 6 -19.61 14.71 -1.81
C ALA A 6 -19.11 13.62 -2.77
N GLU A 7 -19.52 12.38 -2.53
CA GLU A 7 -19.18 11.22 -3.35
C GLU A 7 -19.87 11.30 -4.72
N LYS A 8 -21.18 11.60 -4.75
CA LYS A 8 -21.94 11.84 -5.98
C LYS A 8 -21.38 12.99 -6.81
N LEU A 9 -20.98 14.08 -6.16
CA LEU A 9 -20.37 15.22 -6.85
C LEU A 9 -19.04 14.83 -7.49
N ARG A 10 -18.18 14.08 -6.78
CA ARG A 10 -16.94 13.56 -7.36
C ARG A 10 -17.21 12.66 -8.56
N LEU A 11 -18.17 11.73 -8.43
CA LEU A 11 -18.55 10.83 -9.52
C LEU A 11 -18.99 11.62 -10.76
N ALA A 12 -19.88 12.61 -10.58
CA ALA A 12 -20.34 13.45 -11.68
C ALA A 12 -19.18 14.21 -12.35
N LEU A 13 -18.22 14.72 -11.57
CA LEU A 13 -17.04 15.40 -12.11
C LEU A 13 -16.14 14.46 -12.91
N ASP A 14 -15.87 13.27 -12.37
CA ASP A 14 -15.04 12.26 -13.02
C ASP A 14 -15.69 11.75 -14.32
N ALA A 15 -16.99 11.45 -14.28
CA ALA A 15 -17.75 11.01 -15.46
C ALA A 15 -17.84 12.07 -16.56
N LEU A 16 -17.85 13.35 -16.19
CA LEU A 16 -17.82 14.47 -17.14
C LEU A 16 -16.40 14.89 -17.53
N SER A 17 -15.36 14.19 -17.06
CA SER A 17 -13.94 14.56 -17.25
C SER A 17 -13.66 16.02 -16.86
N MET A 18 -14.24 16.47 -15.75
CA MET A 18 -14.25 17.87 -15.33
C MET A 18 -13.45 18.06 -14.04
N SER A 19 -12.41 18.89 -14.08
CA SER A 19 -11.65 19.24 -12.88
C SER A 19 -12.47 20.12 -11.93
N ARG A 20 -12.17 20.06 -10.63
CA ARG A 20 -12.77 20.96 -9.62
C ARG A 20 -12.59 22.45 -9.95
N GLY A 21 -11.45 22.80 -10.54
CA GLY A 21 -11.15 24.17 -10.97
C GLY A 21 -12.04 24.62 -12.13
N ARG A 22 -12.24 23.75 -13.13
CA ARG A 22 -13.16 24.02 -14.24
C ARG A 22 -14.60 24.13 -13.76
N PHE A 23 -15.03 23.23 -12.88
CA PHE A 23 -16.37 23.26 -12.30
C PHE A 23 -16.61 24.54 -11.48
N ALA A 24 -15.64 24.96 -10.67
CA ALA A 24 -15.72 26.22 -9.92
C ALA A 24 -15.86 27.44 -10.83
N ALA A 25 -15.08 27.48 -11.92
CA ALA A 25 -15.16 28.54 -12.92
C ALA A 25 -16.52 28.59 -13.62
N GLU A 26 -17.06 27.45 -14.07
CA GLU A 26 -18.37 27.38 -14.72
C GLU A 26 -19.52 27.71 -13.75
N LEU A 27 -19.37 27.41 -12.46
CA LEU A 27 -20.37 27.74 -11.44
C LEU A 27 -20.27 29.19 -10.93
N GLY A 28 -19.15 29.88 -11.19
CA GLY A 28 -18.89 31.23 -10.69
C GLY A 28 -18.64 31.27 -9.18
N VAL A 29 -17.89 30.30 -8.65
CA VAL A 29 -17.51 30.21 -7.22
C VAL A 29 -16.01 29.94 -7.06
N ASP A 30 -15.51 30.06 -5.83
CA ASP A 30 -14.11 29.77 -5.53
C ASP A 30 -13.75 28.27 -5.60
N LYS A 31 -12.56 27.96 -6.12
CA LYS A 31 -12.05 26.58 -6.24
C LYS A 31 -11.96 25.86 -4.90
N SER A 32 -11.60 26.56 -3.82
CA SER A 32 -11.51 25.98 -2.47
C SER A 32 -12.89 25.61 -1.91
N LEU A 33 -13.95 26.32 -2.30
CA LEU A 33 -15.32 26.01 -1.90
C LEU A 33 -15.81 24.71 -2.54
N VAL A 34 -15.57 24.54 -3.85
CA VAL A 34 -15.81 23.26 -4.55
C VAL A 34 -14.97 22.14 -3.96
N GLY A 35 -13.72 22.43 -3.58
CA GLY A 35 -12.85 21.48 -2.88
C GLY A 35 -13.47 20.95 -1.59
N ARG A 36 -14.04 21.84 -0.76
CA ARG A 36 -14.71 21.48 0.49
C ARG A 36 -16.02 20.71 0.28
N TRP A 37 -16.77 21.01 -0.78
CA TRP A 37 -17.95 20.21 -1.15
C TRP A 37 -17.56 18.79 -1.60
N ALA A 38 -16.54 18.67 -2.45
CA ALA A 38 -16.08 17.39 -2.97
C ALA A 38 -15.38 16.50 -1.92
N SER A 39 -14.90 17.09 -0.82
CA SER A 39 -14.34 16.35 0.32
C SER A 39 -15.37 16.06 1.42
N GLY A 40 -16.60 16.55 1.30
CA GLY A 40 -17.63 16.47 2.35
C GLY A 40 -17.36 17.35 3.57
N ALA A 41 -16.35 18.23 3.53
CA ALA A 41 -16.03 19.13 4.64
C ALA A 41 -17.08 20.22 4.84
N VAL A 42 -17.82 20.57 3.78
CA VAL A 42 -18.94 21.52 3.82
C VAL A 42 -20.08 20.97 2.96
N ILE A 43 -21.31 21.03 3.47
CA ILE A 43 -22.52 20.73 2.70
C ILE A 43 -22.93 22.01 1.95
N PRO A 44 -23.20 21.96 0.63
CA PRO A 44 -23.68 23.13 -0.09
C PRO A 44 -25.06 23.55 0.42
N SER A 45 -25.29 24.87 0.50
CA SER A 45 -26.63 25.43 0.75
C SER A 45 -27.63 25.03 -0.35
N ALA A 46 -28.93 25.15 -0.07
CA ALA A 46 -29.99 24.85 -1.03
C ALA A 46 -29.80 25.61 -2.37
N ALA A 47 -29.50 26.90 -2.31
CA ALA A 47 -29.24 27.73 -3.49
C ALA A 47 -28.01 27.26 -4.29
N ASN A 48 -26.95 26.81 -3.61
CA ASN A 48 -25.78 26.24 -4.29
C ASN A 48 -26.08 24.86 -4.88
N ARG A 49 -26.87 24.03 -4.19
CA ARG A 49 -27.30 22.72 -4.69
C ARG A 49 -28.15 22.85 -5.95
N GLU A 50 -29.02 23.85 -6.03
CA GLU A 50 -29.79 24.20 -7.23
C GLU A 50 -28.87 24.61 -8.38
N ARG A 51 -27.93 25.54 -8.15
CA ARG A 51 -26.96 25.98 -9.18
C ARG A 51 -26.08 24.84 -9.69
N ILE A 52 -25.59 23.98 -8.79
CA ILE A 52 -24.82 22.77 -9.12
C ILE A 52 -25.66 21.85 -10.01
N THR A 53 -26.92 21.64 -9.66
CA THR A 53 -27.84 20.78 -10.43
C THR A 53 -28.07 21.34 -11.82
N HIS A 54 -28.32 22.64 -11.97
CA HIS A 54 -28.47 23.27 -13.28
C HIS A 54 -27.22 23.16 -14.14
N LEU A 55 -26.03 23.35 -13.55
CA LEU A 55 -24.78 23.20 -14.27
C LEU A 55 -24.60 21.75 -14.76
N LEU A 56 -24.85 20.76 -13.90
CA LEU A 56 -24.78 19.35 -14.31
C LEU A 56 -25.84 18.99 -15.35
N ALA A 57 -27.06 19.52 -15.24
CA ALA A 57 -28.14 19.31 -16.21
C ALA A 57 -27.79 19.85 -17.61
N SER A 58 -26.99 20.92 -17.68
CA SER A 58 -26.49 21.44 -18.97
C SER A 58 -25.55 20.47 -19.69
N LYS A 59 -24.88 19.57 -18.94
CA LYS A 59 -23.96 18.56 -19.49
C LYS A 59 -24.60 17.19 -19.60
N ARG A 60 -25.57 16.89 -18.73
CA ARG A 60 -26.35 15.65 -18.72
C ARG A 60 -27.85 15.99 -18.77
N PRO A 61 -28.46 16.02 -19.98
CA PRO A 61 -29.88 16.28 -20.13
C PRO A 61 -30.72 15.34 -19.26
N GLY A 62 -31.70 15.91 -18.56
CA GLY A 62 -32.60 15.17 -17.66
C GLY A 62 -32.12 15.04 -16.21
N PHE A 63 -30.91 15.53 -15.88
CA PHE A 63 -30.45 15.59 -14.48
C PHE A 63 -31.23 16.64 -13.68
N SER A 64 -31.63 16.30 -12.46
CA SER A 64 -32.54 17.08 -11.61
C SER A 64 -32.17 16.98 -10.12
N LEU A 65 -32.84 17.78 -9.28
CA LEU A 65 -32.59 17.76 -7.83
C LEU A 65 -32.96 16.41 -7.17
N LEU A 66 -33.88 15.65 -7.77
CA LEU A 66 -34.28 14.34 -7.25
C LEU A 66 -33.19 13.29 -7.42
N ASP A 67 -32.30 13.46 -8.39
CA ASP A 67 -31.26 12.50 -8.67
C ASP A 67 -30.24 12.42 -7.53
N TRP A 68 -30.04 13.50 -6.77
CA TRP A 68 -29.21 13.49 -5.55
C TRP A 68 -29.74 12.55 -4.45
N LYS A 69 -31.01 12.15 -4.49
CA LYS A 69 -31.61 11.23 -3.51
C LYS A 69 -31.46 9.75 -3.89
N ARG A 70 -30.98 9.46 -5.11
CA ARG A 70 -30.74 8.08 -5.55
C ARG A 70 -29.61 7.44 -4.77
N GLU A 71 -29.58 6.12 -4.71
CA GLU A 71 -28.37 5.41 -4.26
C GLU A 71 -27.20 5.70 -5.22
N ILE A 72 -25.97 5.61 -4.71
CA ILE A 72 -24.76 5.95 -5.50
C ILE A 72 -24.65 5.13 -6.80
N SER A 73 -25.08 3.87 -6.79
CA SER A 73 -25.12 2.99 -7.97
C SER A 73 -26.08 3.50 -9.04
N ASP A 74 -27.27 3.94 -8.63
CA ASP A 74 -28.30 4.46 -9.54
C ASP A 74 -27.94 5.85 -10.06
N PHE A 75 -27.26 6.65 -9.23
CA PHE A 75 -26.69 7.92 -9.63
C PHE A 75 -25.60 7.74 -10.70
N ALA A 76 -24.74 6.75 -10.56
CA ALA A 76 -23.68 6.48 -11.53
C ALA A 76 -24.23 6.18 -12.94
N MET A 77 -25.28 5.35 -13.02
CA MET A 77 -25.97 5.03 -14.27
C MET A 77 -26.47 6.27 -15.03
N LEU A 78 -26.83 7.34 -14.30
CA LEU A 78 -27.25 8.58 -14.93
C LEU A 78 -26.15 9.23 -15.75
N PHE A 79 -24.87 8.99 -15.48
CA PHE A 79 -23.77 9.63 -16.22
C PHE A 79 -23.18 8.73 -17.31
N GLY A 80 -23.81 7.59 -17.63
CA GLY A 80 -23.27 6.63 -18.60
C GLY A 80 -21.99 5.94 -18.10
N ALA A 81 -21.53 6.28 -16.91
CA ALA A 81 -20.79 5.35 -16.09
C ALA A 81 -21.77 4.19 -15.86
N SER A 82 -21.43 3.01 -16.37
CA SER A 82 -21.80 1.82 -15.60
C SER A 82 -21.43 2.20 -14.17
N ALA A 83 -22.36 2.03 -13.22
CA ALA A 83 -21.89 1.54 -11.96
C ALA A 83 -21.15 0.24 -12.34
N GLN A 84 -19.88 0.37 -12.73
CA GLN A 84 -18.86 -0.28 -11.97
C GLN A 84 -19.40 -0.05 -10.58
N LYS A 85 -20.07 -1.09 -10.05
CA LYS A 85 -19.74 -1.56 -8.73
C LYS A 85 -18.37 -0.95 -8.49
N VAL A 86 -18.21 -0.17 -7.43
CA VAL A 86 -17.00 -0.43 -6.67
C VAL A 86 -17.05 -1.94 -6.55
N VAL A 87 -16.40 -2.62 -7.49
CA VAL A 87 -16.23 -4.04 -7.47
C VAL A 87 -15.56 -4.04 -6.11
N GLU A 88 -16.23 -4.60 -5.11
CA GLU A 88 -15.50 -5.33 -4.09
C GLU A 88 -14.55 -6.14 -4.94
N ARG A 89 -13.39 -5.54 -5.17
CA ARG A 89 -12.53 -5.79 -6.31
C ARG A 89 -12.21 -7.22 -6.03
N ALA A 90 -12.77 -8.16 -6.80
CA ALA A 90 -12.71 -9.58 -6.44
C ALA A 90 -11.28 -9.79 -5.95
N ASP A 91 -11.16 -10.13 -4.66
CA ASP A 91 -10.01 -9.89 -3.77
C ASP A 91 -8.78 -10.73 -4.18
N ASP A 92 -8.61 -10.94 -5.48
CA ASP A 92 -7.64 -11.82 -6.06
C ASP A 92 -7.00 -11.14 -7.26
N PRO A 93 -5.85 -10.47 -7.08
CA PRO A 93 -5.09 -9.87 -8.17
C PRO A 93 -4.45 -10.92 -9.10
N PHE A 94 -4.77 -12.20 -8.92
CA PHE A 94 -4.07 -13.31 -9.54
C PHE A 94 -4.91 -14.05 -10.58
N HIS A 95 -4.23 -14.46 -11.65
CA HIS A 95 -4.79 -15.36 -12.64
C HIS A 95 -5.04 -16.73 -11.98
N ALA A 96 -6.17 -17.38 -12.27
CA ALA A 96 -6.57 -18.64 -11.64
C ALA A 96 -5.50 -19.74 -11.70
N SER A 97 -4.67 -19.74 -12.74
CA SER A 97 -3.55 -20.68 -12.88
C SER A 97 -2.44 -20.46 -11.85
N LEU A 98 -2.17 -19.22 -11.46
CA LEU A 98 -1.18 -18.94 -10.41
C LEU A 98 -1.72 -19.38 -9.06
N LEU A 99 -3.00 -19.10 -8.78
CA LEU A 99 -3.67 -19.56 -7.55
C LEU A 99 -3.57 -21.07 -7.40
N GLN A 100 -3.85 -21.84 -8.45
CA GLN A 100 -3.69 -23.30 -8.43
C GLN A 100 -2.28 -23.77 -8.06
N ILE A 101 -1.23 -23.03 -8.48
CA ILE A 101 0.16 -23.36 -8.16
C ILE A 101 0.46 -23.05 -6.68
N VAL A 102 -0.04 -21.94 -6.15
CA VAL A 102 0.33 -21.45 -4.82
C VAL A 102 -0.57 -21.99 -3.71
N GLN A 103 -1.81 -22.37 -4.03
CA GLN A 103 -2.83 -22.80 -3.06
C GLN A 103 -2.33 -23.91 -2.12
N PRO A 104 -1.68 -24.99 -2.59
CA PRO A 104 -1.21 -26.06 -1.70
C PRO A 104 -0.14 -25.58 -0.70
N SER A 105 0.72 -24.63 -1.11
CA SER A 105 1.78 -24.08 -0.25
C SER A 105 1.20 -23.11 0.78
N ILE A 106 0.19 -22.33 0.38
CA ILE A 106 -0.56 -21.43 1.24
C ILE A 106 -1.29 -22.25 2.31
N ASP A 107 -2.14 -23.20 1.92
CA ASP A 107 -2.99 -23.93 2.86
C ASP A 107 -2.20 -24.73 3.90
N ALA A 108 -0.97 -25.13 3.58
CA ALA A 108 -0.10 -25.85 4.50
C ALA A 108 0.48 -24.97 5.63
N ASN A 109 0.75 -23.68 5.40
CA ASN A 109 1.57 -22.86 6.32
C ASN A 109 1.17 -21.38 6.42
N VAL A 110 -0.04 -20.99 5.99
CA VAL A 110 -0.46 -19.57 5.95
C VAL A 110 -0.34 -18.86 7.31
N GLY A 111 -0.68 -19.56 8.40
CA GLY A 111 -0.63 -19.02 9.77
C GLY A 111 0.80 -18.73 10.26
N ALA A 112 1.82 -19.32 9.62
CA ALA A 112 3.21 -19.05 9.98
C ALA A 112 3.63 -17.61 9.64
N TYR A 113 2.96 -16.98 8.67
CA TYR A 113 3.25 -15.63 8.16
C TYR A 113 2.43 -14.52 8.80
N GLU A 114 1.23 -14.84 9.32
CA GLU A 114 0.32 -13.82 9.86
C GLU A 114 0.93 -13.11 11.08
N GLY A 115 0.90 -11.78 11.10
CA GLY A 115 1.45 -10.99 12.20
C GLY A 115 1.76 -9.56 11.81
N PHE A 116 2.30 -8.81 12.77
CA PHE A 116 2.86 -7.49 12.55
C PHE A 116 4.35 -7.61 12.29
N TRP A 117 4.82 -6.86 11.29
CA TRP A 117 6.17 -6.94 10.77
C TRP A 117 6.83 -5.56 10.77
N ARG A 118 8.11 -5.54 11.09
CA ARG A 118 9.01 -4.42 10.89
C ARG A 118 9.93 -4.75 9.74
N THR A 119 9.98 -3.91 8.73
CA THR A 119 10.98 -4.02 7.66
C THR A 119 12.16 -3.11 7.95
N THR A 120 13.36 -3.49 7.55
CA THR A 120 14.57 -2.66 7.63
C THR A 120 15.34 -2.76 6.33
N HIS A 121 15.73 -1.61 5.78
CA HIS A 121 16.57 -1.52 4.58
C HIS A 121 17.49 -0.30 4.65
N ALA A 122 18.54 -0.28 3.81
CA ALA A 122 19.39 0.90 3.68
C ALA A 122 18.62 2.05 3.03
N SER A 123 18.89 3.28 3.46
CA SER A 123 18.36 4.47 2.81
C SER A 123 18.97 4.60 1.42
N LEU A 124 18.11 4.83 0.43
CA LEU A 124 18.50 5.07 -0.96
C LEU A 124 18.92 6.52 -1.21
N PHE A 125 18.70 7.40 -0.23
CA PHE A 125 18.99 8.85 -0.34
C PHE A 125 20.15 9.27 0.56
N GLU A 126 20.36 8.57 1.68
CA GLU A 126 21.37 8.92 2.69
C GLU A 126 22.27 7.72 2.96
N GLN A 127 23.53 7.81 2.50
CA GLN A 127 24.49 6.72 2.64
C GLN A 127 24.75 6.36 4.11
N GLY A 128 24.71 5.07 4.44
CA GLY A 128 24.97 4.57 5.79
C GLY A 128 23.81 4.75 6.78
N ARG A 129 22.69 5.33 6.35
CA ARG A 129 21.44 5.37 7.12
C ARG A 129 20.52 4.23 6.73
N PHE A 130 19.58 3.94 7.63
CA PHE A 130 18.62 2.86 7.49
C PHE A 130 17.21 3.36 7.72
N CYS A 131 16.27 2.73 7.05
CA CYS A 131 14.84 3.00 7.16
C CYS A 131 14.15 1.81 7.79
N GLN A 132 13.16 2.08 8.64
CA GLN A 132 12.25 1.11 9.20
C GLN A 132 10.81 1.44 8.81
N GLN A 133 10.10 0.45 8.30
CA GLN A 133 8.68 0.56 8.03
C GLN A 133 7.96 -0.54 8.79
N TYR A 134 6.66 -0.34 8.98
CA TYR A 134 5.83 -1.25 9.76
C TYR A 134 4.66 -1.71 8.93
N GLY A 135 4.25 -2.96 9.14
CA GLY A 135 3.19 -3.56 8.37
C GLY A 135 2.54 -4.74 9.07
N ILE A 136 1.60 -5.31 8.37
CA ILE A 136 0.80 -6.45 8.76
C ILE A 136 0.74 -7.42 7.59
N ILE A 137 0.85 -8.70 7.88
CA ILE A 137 0.55 -9.79 6.95
C ILE A 137 -0.63 -10.56 7.53
N ARG A 138 -1.64 -10.84 6.71
CA ARG A 138 -2.87 -11.53 7.12
C ARG A 138 -3.36 -12.43 6.00
N ARG A 139 -4.03 -13.53 6.33
CA ARG A 139 -4.76 -14.32 5.34
C ARG A 139 -5.97 -13.54 4.80
N ALA A 140 -6.02 -13.41 3.48
CA ALA A 140 -7.16 -12.88 2.76
C ALA A 140 -8.33 -13.88 2.71
N SER A 141 -9.54 -13.39 2.45
CA SER A 141 -10.72 -14.22 2.21
C SER A 141 -10.58 -15.11 0.96
N SER A 142 -9.82 -14.66 -0.03
CA SER A 142 -9.43 -15.40 -1.24
C SER A 142 -8.48 -16.57 -0.96
N GLY A 143 -7.92 -16.66 0.24
CA GLY A 143 -7.00 -17.71 0.66
C GLY A 143 -5.52 -17.30 0.56
N VAL A 144 -5.17 -16.32 -0.28
CA VAL A 144 -3.81 -15.76 -0.35
C VAL A 144 -3.44 -14.95 0.90
N LEU A 145 -2.18 -14.55 1.03
CA LEU A 145 -1.77 -13.61 2.07
C LEU A 145 -1.89 -12.19 1.52
N ASP A 146 -2.56 -11.31 2.25
CA ASP A 146 -2.49 -9.87 2.05
C ASP A 146 -1.38 -9.28 2.91
N PHE A 147 -0.77 -8.23 2.39
CA PHE A 147 0.09 -7.38 3.20
C PHE A 147 -0.29 -5.91 3.06
N GLU A 148 -0.09 -5.20 4.15
CA GLU A 148 -0.09 -3.75 4.19
C GLU A 148 1.11 -3.28 4.98
N GLY A 149 1.87 -2.33 4.46
CA GLY A 149 3.07 -1.82 5.13
C GLY A 149 3.41 -0.40 4.70
N GLY A 150 4.23 0.29 5.48
CA GLY A 150 4.73 1.61 5.13
C GLY A 150 5.09 2.46 6.34
N ALA A 151 5.11 3.76 6.13
CA ALA A 151 5.45 4.78 7.12
C ALA A 151 4.42 5.93 7.07
N ASP A 152 4.68 7.04 7.76
CA ASP A 152 3.75 8.16 7.78
C ASP A 152 3.48 8.69 6.36
N GLY A 153 2.19 8.83 6.01
CA GLY A 153 1.74 9.28 4.69
C GLY A 153 1.92 8.32 3.51
N ILE A 154 2.62 7.18 3.66
CA ILE A 154 2.90 6.22 2.59
C ILE A 154 2.38 4.82 2.96
N ARG A 155 1.68 4.18 2.03
CA ARG A 155 1.16 2.81 2.19
C ARG A 155 1.46 1.98 0.96
N TYR A 156 2.03 0.81 1.21
CA TYR A 156 2.17 -0.30 0.28
C TYR A 156 1.10 -1.34 0.62
N ARG A 157 0.33 -1.76 -0.38
CA ARG A 157 -0.64 -2.85 -0.24
C ARG A 157 -0.51 -3.82 -1.40
N GLY A 158 -0.74 -5.08 -1.12
CA GLY A 158 -0.72 -6.11 -2.13
C GLY A 158 -0.85 -7.50 -1.54
N ALA A 159 -0.48 -8.48 -2.34
CA ALA A 159 -0.61 -9.88 -1.98
C ALA A 159 0.76 -10.57 -1.95
N MET A 160 0.84 -11.63 -1.15
CA MET A 160 1.99 -12.48 -0.94
C MET A 160 1.61 -13.95 -1.13
N PHE A 161 2.53 -14.75 -1.63
CA PHE A 161 2.32 -16.18 -1.84
C PHE A 161 3.61 -16.99 -1.62
N PRO A 162 3.59 -17.99 -0.73
CA PRO A 162 4.71 -18.87 -0.50
C PRO A 162 4.88 -19.87 -1.64
N VAL A 163 6.11 -20.05 -2.11
CA VAL A 163 6.49 -21.09 -3.08
C VAL A 163 7.87 -21.62 -2.71
N ALA A 164 7.97 -22.92 -2.44
CA ALA A 164 9.24 -23.64 -2.27
C ALA A 164 10.26 -22.97 -1.31
N GLY A 165 9.82 -22.50 -0.13
CA GLY A 165 10.70 -21.86 0.86
C GLY A 165 10.98 -20.37 0.62
N GLN A 166 10.32 -19.77 -0.37
CA GLN A 166 10.34 -18.34 -0.62
C GLN A 166 8.93 -17.75 -0.51
N LEU A 167 8.85 -16.46 -0.22
CA LEU A 167 7.62 -15.68 -0.23
C LEU A 167 7.72 -14.61 -1.31
N PHE A 168 6.84 -14.70 -2.30
CA PHE A 168 6.76 -13.76 -3.41
C PHE A 168 5.68 -12.74 -3.12
N CYS A 169 5.95 -11.46 -3.37
CA CYS A 169 5.02 -10.38 -3.07
C CYS A 169 4.91 -9.41 -4.23
N ILE A 170 3.68 -8.97 -4.49
CA ILE A 170 3.38 -7.94 -5.49
C ILE A 170 2.48 -6.92 -4.81
N GLY A 171 2.88 -5.65 -4.82
CA GLY A 171 2.08 -4.58 -4.26
C GLY A 171 2.27 -3.25 -4.96
N GLY A 172 1.52 -2.25 -4.50
CA GLY A 172 1.57 -0.88 -5.02
C GLY A 172 1.56 0.14 -3.90
N GLU A 173 2.21 1.27 -4.16
CA GLU A 173 2.24 2.44 -3.27
C GLU A 173 1.03 3.37 -3.52
N ASN A 174 0.39 3.87 -2.47
CA ASN A 174 -0.89 4.58 -2.56
C ASN A 174 -0.81 6.02 -3.11
N VAL A 175 0.32 6.71 -2.99
CA VAL A 175 0.51 8.10 -3.44
C VAL A 175 1.03 8.17 -4.87
N ARG A 176 2.10 7.45 -5.19
CA ARG A 176 2.75 7.50 -6.52
C ARG A 176 2.28 6.39 -7.45
N HIS A 177 1.49 5.43 -6.95
CA HIS A 177 0.98 4.28 -7.71
C HIS A 177 2.09 3.47 -8.37
N LEU A 178 3.21 3.30 -7.66
CA LEU A 178 4.37 2.56 -8.17
C LEU A 178 4.28 1.09 -7.75
N PRO A 179 4.40 0.15 -8.71
CA PRO A 179 4.45 -1.26 -8.39
C PRO A 179 5.76 -1.58 -7.67
N SER A 180 5.68 -2.48 -6.71
CA SER A 180 6.81 -3.03 -5.98
C SER A 180 6.70 -4.55 -5.98
N PHE A 181 7.81 -5.20 -6.33
CA PHE A 181 7.95 -6.65 -6.37
C PHE A 181 8.94 -7.04 -5.29
N MET A 182 8.62 -8.06 -4.51
CA MET A 182 9.51 -8.54 -3.45
C MET A 182 9.61 -10.06 -3.49
N ILE A 183 10.78 -10.57 -3.17
CA ILE A 183 11.00 -12.00 -2.95
C ILE A 183 11.77 -12.13 -1.65
N PHE A 184 11.22 -12.88 -0.71
CA PHE A 184 11.83 -13.17 0.57
C PHE A 184 12.22 -14.64 0.66
N ASN A 185 13.39 -14.90 1.23
CA ASN A 185 13.75 -16.20 1.75
C ASN A 185 13.10 -16.41 3.10
N VAL A 186 12.65 -17.64 3.34
CA VAL A 186 11.92 -18.00 4.54
C VAL A 186 12.44 -19.35 5.02
N MET A 187 12.74 -19.45 6.31
CA MET A 187 12.97 -20.76 6.91
C MET A 187 11.63 -21.42 7.21
N ALA A 188 11.47 -22.67 6.78
CA ALA A 188 10.26 -23.45 7.02
C ALA A 188 10.16 -23.84 8.51
N VAL A 189 9.50 -23.01 9.29
CA VAL A 189 9.18 -23.23 10.71
C VAL A 189 7.71 -22.91 10.96
N PRO A 190 7.06 -23.51 11.99
CA PRO A 190 5.63 -23.30 12.25
C PRO A 190 5.24 -21.84 12.53
N LYS A 191 6.21 -21.03 12.97
CA LYS A 191 6.05 -19.59 13.21
C LYS A 191 7.27 -18.86 12.68
N ILE A 192 7.10 -18.09 11.62
CA ILE A 192 8.19 -17.34 11.02
C ILE A 192 8.35 -16.05 11.80
N SER A 193 9.58 -15.78 12.24
CA SER A 193 9.95 -14.55 12.96
C SER A 193 10.83 -13.62 12.13
N PHE A 194 11.50 -14.15 11.11
CA PHE A 194 12.43 -13.41 10.27
C PHE A 194 12.31 -13.86 8.81
N MET A 195 12.45 -12.90 7.92
CA MET A 195 12.59 -13.11 6.49
C MET A 195 13.63 -12.11 5.97
N ASP A 196 14.43 -12.48 4.98
CA ASP A 196 15.30 -11.57 4.25
C ASP A 196 15.01 -11.65 2.77
N GLY A 197 15.19 -10.57 2.03
CA GLY A 197 14.77 -10.55 0.63
C GLY A 197 15.29 -9.39 -0.16
N LEU A 198 14.72 -9.25 -1.35
CA LEU A 198 14.95 -8.13 -2.26
C LEU A 198 13.63 -7.43 -2.54
N VAL A 199 13.67 -6.10 -2.54
CA VAL A 199 12.63 -5.24 -3.10
C VAL A 199 13.10 -4.76 -4.46
N LEU A 200 12.24 -4.82 -5.47
CA LEU A 200 12.39 -4.18 -6.77
C LEU A 200 11.26 -3.19 -6.96
N THR A 201 11.60 -1.92 -7.15
CA THR A 201 10.63 -0.83 -7.30
C THR A 201 11.22 0.29 -8.14
N ALA A 202 10.46 1.34 -8.41
CA ALA A 202 10.98 2.59 -8.95
C ALA A 202 11.03 3.61 -7.81
N ASN A 203 12.22 3.94 -7.30
CA ASN A 203 12.34 4.92 -6.23
C ASN A 203 12.72 6.31 -6.81
N SER A 204 12.42 7.38 -6.06
CA SER A 204 12.59 8.80 -6.40
C SER A 204 11.54 9.42 -7.35
N PRO A 205 11.39 10.77 -7.36
CA PRO A 205 10.55 11.48 -8.35
C PRO A 205 10.93 11.20 -9.81
N LEU A 206 12.17 10.78 -10.06
CA LEU A 206 12.68 10.43 -11.39
C LEU A 206 12.36 8.98 -11.79
N ARG A 207 11.69 8.20 -10.91
CA ARG A 207 11.26 6.81 -11.15
C ARG A 207 12.42 5.89 -11.56
N ILE A 208 13.56 6.06 -10.93
CA ILE A 208 14.74 5.24 -11.18
C ILE A 208 14.45 3.82 -10.70
N PRO A 209 14.50 2.80 -11.57
CA PRO A 209 14.38 1.41 -11.15
C PRO A 209 15.48 1.09 -10.14
N THR A 210 15.12 0.46 -9.04
CA THR A 210 16.04 0.15 -7.94
C THR A 210 15.67 -1.19 -7.35
N ALA A 211 16.67 -2.04 -7.17
CA ALA A 211 16.57 -3.23 -6.34
C ALA A 211 17.33 -2.98 -5.03
N TYR A 212 16.88 -3.52 -3.89
CA TYR A 212 17.65 -3.44 -2.65
C TYR A 212 17.28 -4.53 -1.64
N PRO A 213 18.22 -4.93 -0.77
CA PRO A 213 17.95 -5.90 0.26
C PRO A 213 17.08 -5.32 1.37
N VAL A 214 16.27 -6.19 1.94
CA VAL A 214 15.37 -5.87 3.06
C VAL A 214 15.34 -7.05 4.03
N ILE A 215 15.25 -6.74 5.32
CA ILE A 215 14.94 -7.72 6.37
C ILE A 215 13.55 -7.42 6.90
N CYS A 216 12.75 -8.45 7.15
CA CYS A 216 11.45 -8.38 7.81
C CYS A 216 11.50 -9.15 9.12
N GLU A 217 11.16 -8.48 10.21
CA GLU A 217 11.09 -9.07 11.55
C GLU A 217 9.66 -9.04 12.07
N ARG A 218 9.18 -10.16 12.59
CA ARG A 218 7.88 -10.23 13.25
C ARG A 218 7.99 -9.60 14.63
N ILE A 219 7.19 -8.57 14.87
CA ILE A 219 7.22 -7.79 16.11
C ILE A 219 6.02 -8.06 17.02
N ALA A 220 4.91 -8.59 16.47
CA ALA A 220 3.75 -9.00 17.26
C ALA A 220 2.87 -10.00 16.48
N ASP A 221 2.01 -10.72 17.20
CA ASP A 221 0.98 -11.58 16.63
C ASP A 221 -0.32 -10.81 16.39
N LEU A 222 -1.16 -11.30 15.48
CA LEU A 222 -2.52 -10.79 15.33
C LEU A 222 -3.35 -11.14 16.55
N SER A 223 -4.20 -10.21 16.99
CA SER A 223 -5.04 -10.42 18.17
C SER A 223 -6.29 -11.27 17.88
N GLY A 224 -6.64 -11.43 16.60
CA GLY A 224 -7.90 -12.03 16.15
C GLY A 224 -9.06 -11.02 16.10
N ASP A 225 -8.89 -9.80 16.64
CA ASP A 225 -9.80 -8.68 16.49
C ASP A 225 -9.27 -7.71 15.43
N ARG A 226 -9.99 -7.63 14.31
CA ARG A 226 -9.59 -6.81 13.17
C ARG A 226 -9.51 -5.32 13.50
N ALA A 227 -10.46 -4.78 14.26
CA ALA A 227 -10.48 -3.35 14.58
C ALA A 227 -9.31 -2.98 15.50
N ARG A 228 -8.99 -3.87 16.45
CA ARG A 228 -7.84 -3.72 17.34
C ARG A 228 -6.52 -3.79 16.57
N ASP A 229 -6.39 -4.76 15.67
CA ASP A 229 -5.20 -4.91 14.85
C ASP A 229 -4.97 -3.70 13.93
N GLU A 230 -6.04 -3.17 13.32
CA GLU A 230 -5.99 -1.97 12.47
C GLU A 230 -5.58 -0.73 13.27
N ALA A 231 -6.09 -0.57 14.49
CA ALA A 231 -5.68 0.51 15.40
C ALA A 231 -4.19 0.41 15.77
N TYR A 232 -3.71 -0.80 16.07
CA TYR A 232 -2.30 -1.04 16.38
C TYR A 232 -1.38 -0.79 15.16
N MET A 233 -1.79 -1.23 13.97
CA MET A 233 -1.09 -0.92 12.72
C MET A 233 -0.97 0.59 12.50
N ALA A 234 -2.07 1.33 12.70
CA ALA A 234 -2.10 2.78 12.55
C ALA A 234 -1.21 3.51 13.58
N GLU A 235 -0.98 2.92 14.76
CA GLU A 235 0.00 3.41 15.73
C GLU A 235 1.43 3.15 15.26
N LEU A 236 1.74 1.93 14.84
CA LEU A 236 3.07 1.56 14.35
C LEU A 236 3.50 2.42 13.15
N MET A 237 2.59 2.70 12.23
CA MET A 237 2.88 3.48 11.03
C MET A 237 3.01 5.00 11.25
N ARG A 238 2.76 5.49 12.47
CA ARG A 238 3.09 6.87 12.87
C ARG A 238 4.55 7.03 13.28
N ARG A 239 5.30 5.93 13.41
CA ARG A 239 6.72 5.98 13.75
C ARG A 239 7.53 6.55 12.59
N PRO A 240 8.61 7.29 12.87
CA PRO A 240 9.52 7.79 11.84
C PRO A 240 10.09 6.64 11.00
N GLU A 241 10.14 6.85 9.69
CA GLU A 241 10.76 5.89 8.77
C GLU A 241 12.28 5.86 8.93
N ALA A 242 12.92 7.03 8.99
CA ALA A 242 14.36 7.12 9.14
C ALA A 242 14.76 6.75 10.56
N MET A 243 15.73 5.84 10.69
CA MET A 243 16.34 5.55 11.99
C MET A 243 17.28 6.70 12.38
N GLU A 244 17.08 7.24 13.58
CA GLU A 244 17.95 8.30 14.12
C GLU A 244 19.35 7.79 14.46
N ASP A 245 19.44 6.56 15.00
CA ASP A 245 20.68 5.92 15.40
C ASP A 245 20.83 4.54 14.74
N SER A 246 21.73 4.45 13.77
CA SER A 246 22.04 3.20 13.08
C SER A 246 22.85 2.22 13.92
N SER A 247 23.44 2.65 15.04
CA SER A 247 24.16 1.75 15.97
C SER A 247 23.23 0.77 16.69
N LEU A 248 21.93 1.08 16.73
CA LEU A 248 20.88 0.19 17.23
C LEU A 248 20.70 -1.06 16.34
N LEU A 249 21.18 -1.03 15.09
CA LEU A 249 21.20 -2.21 14.24
C LEU A 249 22.44 -3.07 14.52
N PRO A 250 22.24 -4.38 14.81
CA PRO A 250 23.33 -5.33 14.92
C PRO A 250 24.29 -5.25 13.73
N PRO A 251 25.63 -5.33 13.94
CA PRO A 251 26.61 -5.25 12.86
C PRO A 251 26.31 -6.20 11.69
N VAL A 252 25.93 -7.44 12.00
CA VAL A 252 25.57 -8.45 10.99
C VAL A 252 24.40 -8.02 10.10
N MET A 253 23.39 -7.32 10.66
CA MET A 253 22.26 -6.81 9.86
C MET A 253 22.68 -5.65 8.96
N ARG A 254 23.55 -4.76 9.46
CA ARG A 254 24.07 -3.63 8.68
C ARG A 254 24.89 -4.12 7.50
N GLU A 255 25.82 -5.04 7.74
CA GLU A 255 26.64 -5.68 6.70
C GLU A 255 25.75 -6.41 5.68
N HIS A 256 24.76 -7.16 6.16
CA HIS A 256 23.82 -7.86 5.30
C HIS A 256 23.05 -6.89 4.40
N LEU A 257 22.50 -5.79 4.93
CA LEU A 257 21.73 -4.79 4.17
C LEU A 257 22.59 -3.93 3.24
N LEU A 258 23.90 -3.85 3.46
CA LEU A 258 24.84 -3.12 2.62
C LEU A 258 25.64 -4.02 1.67
N ARG A 259 25.31 -5.32 1.60
CA ARG A 259 26.00 -6.29 0.73
C ARG A 259 25.98 -5.83 -0.74
N GLY A 260 27.10 -6.00 -1.43
CA GLY A 260 27.22 -5.62 -2.84
C GLY A 260 27.37 -4.10 -3.10
N VAL A 261 27.46 -3.28 -2.05
CA VAL A 261 27.92 -1.88 -2.14
C VAL A 261 29.43 -1.87 -1.95
N ASP A 262 30.20 -2.35 -2.93
CA ASP A 262 31.66 -2.20 -2.88
C ASP A 262 32.09 -0.79 -3.34
N SER A 263 33.25 -0.34 -2.86
CA SER A 263 33.77 1.01 -3.12
C SER A 263 34.15 1.25 -4.58
N ASP A 264 34.20 0.22 -5.42
CA ASP A 264 34.54 0.34 -6.85
C ASP A 264 33.28 0.37 -7.73
N THR A 265 32.19 -0.27 -7.34
CA THR A 265 30.85 -0.16 -7.95
C THR A 265 30.19 1.18 -7.59
N ALA A 266 30.48 1.74 -6.41
CA ALA A 266 30.00 3.05 -5.97
C ALA A 266 30.61 4.25 -6.74
N LYS A 267 31.75 4.07 -7.43
CA LYS A 267 32.43 5.14 -8.19
C LYS A 267 31.87 5.34 -9.61
N GLY A 268 31.11 4.38 -10.12
CA GLY A 268 30.32 4.54 -11.34
C GLY A 268 28.90 4.91 -10.99
N ILE A 269 28.32 5.91 -11.66
CA ILE A 269 26.93 6.40 -11.47
C ILE A 269 25.89 5.35 -11.93
N GLY A 270 26.09 4.04 -11.74
CA GLY A 270 25.33 3.02 -12.47
C GLY A 270 25.46 1.56 -12.06
N GLY A 271 25.69 1.24 -10.78
CA GLY A 271 25.72 -0.15 -10.32
C GLY A 271 24.75 -0.43 -9.17
N MET A 272 23.52 0.08 -9.20
CA MET A 272 22.58 -0.13 -8.10
C MET A 272 22.04 -1.57 -8.10
N MET A 273 22.68 -2.39 -7.27
CA MET A 273 22.18 -3.61 -6.62
C MET A 273 21.60 -4.69 -7.54
N LEU A 274 22.28 -5.82 -7.67
CA LEU A 274 21.66 -7.04 -8.18
C LEU A 274 22.18 -8.30 -7.48
N THR A 275 21.22 -9.13 -7.06
CA THR A 275 21.29 -10.48 -6.48
C THR A 275 21.67 -10.60 -4.99
N ALA A 276 20.71 -11.13 -4.22
CA ALA A 276 20.90 -11.65 -2.88
C ALA A 276 20.73 -13.16 -2.95
N SER A 277 21.82 -13.90 -2.82
CA SER A 277 21.75 -15.34 -2.57
C SER A 277 21.25 -15.60 -1.14
N LEU A 278 20.63 -16.75 -0.90
CA LEU A 278 20.27 -17.23 0.44
C LEU A 278 21.51 -17.15 1.36
N SER A 279 21.48 -16.29 2.38
CA SER A 279 22.65 -16.07 3.23
C SER A 279 22.70 -17.04 4.42
N PRO A 280 23.85 -17.65 4.74
CA PRO A 280 24.01 -18.42 5.97
C PRO A 280 23.83 -17.56 7.24
N GLN A 281 23.85 -16.22 7.11
CA GLN A 281 23.73 -15.27 8.21
C GLN A 281 22.31 -15.15 8.78
N LEU A 282 21.27 -15.64 8.07
CA LEU A 282 19.91 -15.61 8.61
C LEU A 282 19.82 -16.38 9.93
N GLY A 283 20.52 -17.52 10.04
CA GLY A 283 20.62 -18.28 11.28
C GLY A 283 21.30 -17.50 12.42
N GLU A 284 22.33 -16.71 12.11
CA GLU A 284 23.03 -15.87 13.08
C GLU A 284 22.17 -14.69 13.57
N ILE A 285 21.44 -14.04 12.66
CA ILE A 285 20.49 -12.96 12.99
C ILE A 285 19.41 -13.47 13.95
N ILE A 286 18.83 -14.64 13.65
CA ILE A 286 17.82 -15.27 14.51
C ILE A 286 18.40 -15.61 15.88
N ALA A 287 19.60 -16.17 15.96
CA ALA A 287 20.26 -16.53 17.21
C ALA A 287 20.49 -15.32 18.15
N LEU A 288 20.75 -14.13 17.59
CA LEU A 288 20.89 -12.90 18.37
C LEU A 288 19.56 -12.42 18.97
N SER A 289 18.47 -12.49 18.21
CA SER A 289 17.13 -12.07 18.69
C SER A 289 16.59 -12.92 19.83
N GLN A 290 16.97 -14.20 19.91
CA GLN A 290 16.52 -15.13 20.94
C GLN A 290 17.22 -14.91 22.29
N ARG A 291 18.33 -14.15 22.33
CA ARG A 291 19.09 -13.86 23.56
C ARG A 291 18.63 -12.58 24.28
N GLN A 292 17.69 -11.83 23.72
CA GLN A 292 17.17 -10.57 24.27
C GLN A 292 15.78 -10.69 24.93
N ILE A 293 15.28 -11.92 25.12
CA ILE A 293 14.10 -12.26 25.94
C ILE A 293 14.58 -12.86 27.26
#